data_AF-A0A3D3JS34-F1
#
_entry.id   AF-A0A3D3JS34-F1
#
_cell.length_a   1.000
_cell.length_b   1.000
_cell.length_c   1.000
_cell.angle_alpha   90.00
_cell.angle_beta   90.00
_cell.angle_gamma   90.00
#
_symmetry.space_group_name_H-M   'P 1'
#
loop_
_entity.id
_entity.type
_entity.pdbx_description
1 polymer ?
#
loop_
_entity_poly.entity_id
_entity_poly.type
_entity_poly.pdbx_seq_one_letter_code
_entity_poly.pdbx_strand_id
1 'polypeptide(L)' 'SIDADANTLDVELSDDELAKRKAAWEMPPYRAQSGTLYKYIKMVKSASEGCITDA' A
#
# COMPACT_ATOMS: atom_id res chain seq x y z
N SER A 1 -6.32 5.68 -16.16
CA SER A 1 -7.49 5.07 -16.82
C SER A 1 -7.98 3.88 -15.98
N ILE A 2 -9.27 3.53 -16.11
CA ILE A 2 -9.82 2.29 -15.54
C ILE A 2 -10.43 1.52 -16.71
N ASP A 3 -10.00 0.27 -16.90
CA ASP A 3 -10.55 -0.64 -17.89
C ASP A 3 -10.92 -1.96 -17.22
N ALA A 4 -12.23 -2.21 -17.09
CA ALA A 4 -12.75 -3.39 -16.43
C ALA A 4 -12.70 -4.64 -17.32
N ASP A 5 -12.77 -4.48 -18.64
CA ASP A 5 -12.74 -5.61 -19.58
C ASP A 5 -11.32 -6.16 -19.69
N ALA A 6 -10.32 -5.28 -19.71
CA ALA A 6 -8.91 -5.66 -19.65
C ALA A 6 -8.40 -5.95 -18.23
N ASN A 7 -9.19 -5.65 -17.19
CA ASN A 7 -8.82 -5.73 -15.78
C ASN A 7 -7.53 -4.94 -15.44
N THR A 8 -7.46 -3.70 -15.91
CA THR A 8 -6.30 -2.81 -15.72
C THR A 8 -6.68 -1.51 -15.02
N LEU A 9 -5.72 -0.97 -14.28
CA LEU A 9 -5.79 0.32 -13.60
C LEU A 9 -4.46 1.03 -13.80
N ASP A 10 -4.42 2.00 -14.71
CA ASP A 10 -3.20 2.70 -15.07
C ASP A 10 -3.23 4.18 -14.67
N VAL A 11 -2.04 4.74 -14.47
CA VAL A 11 -1.83 6.18 -14.24
C VAL A 11 -1.01 6.75 -15.39
N GLU A 12 -1.39 7.94 -15.87
CA GLU A 12 -0.71 8.62 -16.98
C GLU A 12 0.54 9.36 -16.49
N LEU A 13 1.46 8.62 -15.88
CA LEU A 13 2.76 9.11 -15.38
C LEU A 13 3.86 8.23 -15.97
N SER A 14 5.02 8.82 -16.28
CA SER A 14 6.18 8.05 -16.72
C SER A 14 6.81 7.27 -15.57
N ASP A 15 7.52 6.19 -15.90
CA ASP A 15 8.25 5.38 -14.93
C ASP A 15 9.30 6.21 -14.16
N ASP A 16 9.97 7.14 -14.84
CA ASP A 16 10.94 8.06 -14.23
C ASP A 16 10.31 8.94 -13.15
N GLU A 17 9.09 9.44 -13.39
CA GLU A 17 8.36 10.27 -12.43
C GLU A 17 7.88 9.43 -11.25
N LEU A 18 7.38 8.22 -11.50
CA LEU A 18 6.99 7.29 -10.44
C LEU A 18 8.18 6.88 -9.57
N ALA A 19 9.35 6.62 -10.18
CA ALA A 19 10.58 6.30 -9.46
C ALA A 19 11.04 7.45 -8.57
N LYS A 20 11.02 8.69 -9.07
CA LYS A 20 11.33 9.90 -8.29
C LYS A 20 10.38 10.08 -7.10
N ARG A 21 9.07 9.96 -7.33
CA ARG A 21 8.07 10.09 -6.24
C ARG A 21 8.23 9.00 -5.19
N LYS A 22 8.49 7.76 -5.60
CA LYS A 22 8.74 6.65 -4.69
C LYS A 22 9.99 6.88 -3.84
N ALA A 23 11.06 7.41 -4.44
CA ALA A 23 12.29 7.75 -3.72
C ALA A 23 12.09 8.89 -2.71
N ALA A 24 11.19 9.83 -2.99
CA ALA A 24 10.86 10.95 -2.10
C ALA A 24 9.76 10.63 -1.07
N TRP A 25 9.18 9.42 -1.09
CA TRP A 25 8.06 9.07 -0.23
C TRP A 25 8.54 8.75 1.19
N GLU A 26 7.97 9.45 2.17
CA GLU A 26 8.16 9.18 3.60
C GLU A 26 6.85 8.70 4.21
N MET A 27 6.91 7.57 4.93
CA MET A 27 5.75 7.00 5.59
C MET A 27 5.30 7.92 6.75
N PRO A 28 4.03 8.38 6.77
CA PRO A 28 3.51 9.13 7.91
C PRO A 28 3.42 8.25 9.17
N PRO A 29 3.46 8.85 10.37
CA PRO A 29 3.35 8.10 11.61
C PRO A 29 2.00 7.39 11.71
N TYR A 30 1.98 6.21 12.34
CA TYR A 30 0.75 5.49 12.60
C TYR A 30 -0.17 6.27 13.54
N ARG A 31 -1.47 6.26 13.25
CA ARG A 31 -2.49 6.89 14.10
C ARG A 31 -2.65 6.19 15.45
N ALA A 32 -2.49 4.86 15.47
CA ALA A 32 -2.48 4.08 16.69
C ALA A 32 -1.04 3.73 17.06
N GLN A 33 -0.66 4.01 18.31
CA GLN A 33 0.68 3.76 18.84
C GLN A 33 0.70 2.64 19.90
N SER A 34 -0.46 2.10 20.28
CA SER A 34 -0.60 1.00 21.22
C SER A 34 -1.92 0.23 21.02
N GLY A 35 -2.12 -0.86 21.78
CA GLY A 35 -3.32 -1.67 21.73
C GLY A 35 -3.43 -2.60 20.51
N THR A 36 -4.61 -3.17 20.31
CA THR A 36 -4.86 -4.18 19.26
C THR A 36 -4.61 -3.65 17.85
N LEU A 37 -4.97 -2.39 17.58
CA LEU A 37 -4.78 -1.79 16.27
C LEU A 37 -3.28 -1.60 15.94
N TYR A 38 -2.47 -1.24 16.93
CA TYR A 38 -1.02 -1.17 16.74
C TYR A 38 -0.43 -2.55 16.43
N LYS A 39 -0.86 -3.61 17.12
CA LYS A 39 -0.45 -4.99 16.82
C LYS A 39 -0.84 -5.39 15.38
N TYR A 40 -2.09 -5.12 14.99
CA TYR A 40 -2.59 -5.44 13.65
C TYR A 40 -1.77 -4.75 12.55
N ILE A 41 -1.56 -3.43 12.65
CA ILE A 41 -0.78 -2.65 11.67
C ILE A 41 0.64 -3.22 11.49
N LYS A 42 1.22 -3.79 12.55
CA LYS A 42 2.57 -4.36 12.53
C LYS A 42 2.65 -5.80 12.01
N MET A 43 1.53 -6.53 11.96
CA MET A 43 1.50 -7.98 11.68
C MET A 43 0.77 -8.33 10.37
N VAL A 44 -0.18 -7.51 9.94
CA VAL A 44 -1.04 -7.82 8.80
C VAL A 44 -0.27 -7.92 7.48
N LYS A 45 -0.61 -8.92 6.67
CA LYS A 45 -0.15 -9.08 5.29
C LYS A 45 -1.01 -8.30 4.28
N SER A 46 -0.58 -8.24 3.02
CA SER A 46 -1.30 -7.48 2.00
C SER A 46 -2.70 -8.06 1.74
N ALA A 47 -3.59 -7.25 1.17
CA ALA A 47 -4.93 -7.71 0.80
C ALA A 47 -4.91 -8.81 -0.27
N SER A 48 -3.92 -8.77 -1.17
CA SER A 48 -3.67 -9.82 -2.16
C SER A 48 -3.29 -11.16 -1.52
N GLU A 49 -2.76 -11.14 -0.28
CA GLU A 49 -2.43 -12.31 0.53
C GLU A 49 -3.52 -12.63 1.57
N GLY A 50 -4.67 -11.93 1.53
CA GLY A 50 -5.82 -12.23 2.38
C GLY A 50 -5.83 -11.56 3.76
N CYS A 51 -5.03 -10.51 3.99
CA CYS A 51 -5.01 -9.75 5.26
C CYS A 51 -4.76 -10.61 6.52
N ILE A 52 -4.00 -11.69 6.38
CA ILE A 52 -3.67 -12.60 7.49
C ILE A 52 -2.71 -11.96 8.49
N THR A 53 -2.71 -12.46 9.73
CA THR A 53 -1.95 -11.90 10.88
C THR A 53 -1.20 -12.96 11.70
N ASP A 54 -1.08 -14.17 11.15
CA ASP A 54 -0.51 -15.37 11.75
C ASP A 54 1.00 -15.56 11.47
N ALA A 55 1.65 -14.53 10.89
CA ALA A 55 3.09 -14.49 10.64
C ALA A 55 3.94 -14.30 11.91
#